data_AF-A0A8J7PT05-F1
#
_entry.id   AF-A0A8J7PT05-F1
#
_cell.length_a   1.000
_cell.length_b   1.000
_cell.length_c   1.000
_cell.angle_alpha   90.00
_cell.angle_beta   90.00
_cell.angle_gamma   90.00
#
_symmetry.space_group_name_H-M   'P 1'
#
loop_
_entity.id
_entity.type
_entity.pdbx_description
1 polymer ?
#
loop_
_entity_poly.entity_id
_entity_poly.type
_entity_poly.pdbx_seq_one_letter_code
_entity_poly.pdbx_strand_id
1 'polypeptide(L)' 'YERQLFALACEQVRRDFQESTWQAFWLTAIQGKSGKEVAGVLGMTTAAVYLAKRRVTARLRQQIDYLRAE' A
#
# COMPACT_ATOMS: atom_id res chain seq x y z
N TYR A 1 -9.90 18.04 3.62
CA TYR A 1 -8.45 18.20 3.41
C TYR A 1 -7.69 16.88 3.52
N GLU A 2 -7.48 16.32 4.72
CA GLU A 2 -6.61 15.13 4.88
C GLU A 2 -7.06 13.88 4.11
N ARG A 3 -8.37 13.60 4.04
CA ARG A 3 -8.90 12.46 3.27
C ARG A 3 -8.68 12.59 1.76
N GLN A 4 -8.78 13.81 1.23
CA GLN A 4 -8.56 14.07 -0.20
C GLN A 4 -7.07 13.94 -0.55
N LEU A 5 -6.20 14.45 0.32
CA LEU A 5 -4.75 14.33 0.16
C LEU A 5 -4.29 12.88 0.24
N PHE A 6 -4.87 12.10 1.17
CA PHE A 6 -4.63 10.65 1.24
C PHE A 6 -5.10 9.91 -0.03
N ALA A 7 -6.30 10.21 -0.52
CA ALA A 7 -6.81 9.59 -1.74
C ALA A 7 -5.92 9.90 -2.95
N LEU A 8 -5.49 11.15 -3.11
CA LEU A 8 -4.58 11.57 -4.17
C LEU A 8 -3.21 10.87 -4.06
N ALA A 9 -2.65 10.81 -2.85
CA ALA A 9 -1.40 10.08 -2.60
C ALA A 9 -1.54 8.59 -2.96
N CYS A 10 -2.67 7.96 -2.62
CA CYS A 10 -2.95 6.58 -3.01
C CYS A 10 -3.02 6.37 -4.52
N GLU A 11 -3.68 7.27 -5.26
CA GLU A 11 -3.77 7.17 -6.72
C GLU A 11 -2.40 7.28 -7.40
N GLN A 12 -1.55 8.18 -6.92
CA GLN A 12 -0.20 8.35 -7.45
C GLN A 12 0.69 7.16 -7.09
N VAL A 13 0.72 6.77 -5.81
CA VAL A 13 1.59 5.69 -5.33
C VAL A 13 1.18 4.32 -5.89
N ARG A 14 -0.11 4.08 -6.15
CA ARG A 14 -0.55 2.82 -6.78
C ARG A 14 0.18 2.56 -8.10
N ARG A 15 0.45 3.60 -8.88
CA ARG A 15 1.10 3.49 -10.21
C ARG A 15 2.58 3.15 -10.12
N ASP A 16 3.21 3.34 -8.96
CA ASP A 16 4.63 3.05 -8.72
C ASP A 16 4.89 1.56 -8.43
N PHE A 17 3.85 0.75 -8.25
CA PHE A 17 3.95 -0.65 -7.84
C PHE A 17 3.21 -1.60 -8.78
N GLN A 18 3.67 -2.86 -8.81
CA GLN A 18 2.89 -3.94 -9.41
C GLN A 18 1.55 -4.10 -8.67
N GLU A 19 0.51 -4.48 -9.41
CA GLU A 19 -0.85 -4.64 -8.87
C GLU A 19 -0.89 -5.61 -7.68
N SER A 20 -0.14 -6.72 -7.71
CA SER A 20 -0.05 -7.68 -6.60
C SER A 20 0.54 -7.06 -5.32
N THR A 21 1.54 -6.17 -5.46
CA THR A 21 2.16 -5.46 -4.34
C THR A 21 1.20 -4.43 -3.76
N TRP A 22 0.48 -3.70 -4.62
CA TRP A 22 -0.56 -2.77 -4.21
C TRP A 22 -1.71 -3.49 -3.48
N GLN A 23 -2.21 -4.59 -4.04
CA GLN A 23 -3.27 -5.40 -3.43
C GLN A 23 -2.83 -5.99 -2.09
N ALA A 24 -1.59 -6.48 -1.99
CA ALA A 24 -1.05 -6.98 -0.73
C ALA A 24 -1.05 -5.90 0.36
N PHE A 25 -0.65 -4.67 0.03
CA PHE A 25 -0.79 -3.53 0.95
C PHE A 25 -2.26 -3.25 1.28
N TRP A 26 -3.14 -3.13 0.29
CA TRP A 26 -4.53 -2.73 0.50
C TRP A 26 -5.27 -3.71 1.42
N LEU A 27 -5.16 -5.01 1.13
CA LEU A 27 -5.80 -6.07 1.91
C LEU A 27 -5.27 -6.10 3.36
N THR A 28 -3.98 -5.85 3.58
CA THR A 28 -3.37 -5.95 4.92
C THR A 28 -3.36 -4.65 5.74
N ALA A 29 -3.36 -3.48 5.10
CA ALA A 29 -3.27 -2.19 5.77
C ALA A 29 -4.63 -1.49 5.86
N ILE A 30 -5.49 -1.65 4.85
CA ILE A 30 -6.79 -0.99 4.78
C ILE A 30 -7.91 -1.94 5.19
N GLN A 31 -7.90 -3.20 4.72
CA GLN A 31 -8.93 -4.19 5.07
C GLN A 31 -8.60 -5.04 6.31
N GLY A 32 -7.40 -4.90 6.88
CA GLY A 32 -7.02 -5.59 8.13
C GLY A 32 -6.83 -7.11 7.99
N LYS A 33 -6.73 -7.65 6.78
CA LYS A 33 -6.51 -9.08 6.57
C LYS A 33 -5.12 -9.52 7.02
N SER A 34 -5.02 -10.79 7.42
CA SER A 34 -3.73 -11.36 7.83
C SER A 34 -2.80 -11.54 6.63
N GLY A 35 -1.48 -11.42 6.85
CA GLY A 35 -0.50 -11.63 5.79
C GLY A 35 -0.56 -13.04 5.18
N LYS A 36 -0.95 -14.06 5.98
CA LYS A 36 -1.10 -15.45 5.53
C LYS A 36 -2.31 -15.63 4.61
N GLU A 37 -3.45 -15.04 4.95
CA GLU A 37 -4.65 -15.07 4.09
C GLU A 37 -4.36 -14.40 2.75
N VAL A 38 -3.78 -13.19 2.80
CA VAL A 38 -3.44 -12.41 1.60
C VAL A 38 -2.41 -13.13 0.73
N ALA A 39 -1.42 -13.77 1.34
CA ALA A 39 -0.45 -14.59 0.63
C ALA A 39 -1.13 -15.71 -0.18
N GLY A 40 -2.09 -16.42 0.44
CA GLY A 40 -2.87 -17.45 -0.23
C GLY A 40 -3.71 -16.91 -1.39
N VAL A 41 -4.40 -15.78 -1.19
CA VAL A 41 -5.25 -15.16 -2.22
C VAL A 41 -4.44 -14.65 -3.41
N LEU A 42 -3.26 -14.07 -3.18
CA LEU A 42 -2.44 -13.44 -4.22
C LEU A 42 -1.37 -14.36 -4.82
N GLY A 43 -1.27 -15.62 -4.36
CA GLY A 43 -0.19 -16.52 -4.77
C GLY A 43 1.21 -16.04 -4.37
N MET A 44 1.30 -15.24 -3.29
CA MET A 44 2.54 -14.68 -2.78
C MET A 44 3.04 -15.48 -1.57
N THR A 45 4.30 -15.29 -1.19
CA THR A 45 4.75 -15.72 0.14
C THR A 45 4.30 -14.72 1.20
N THR A 46 4.04 -15.17 2.42
CA THR A 46 3.72 -14.29 3.55
C THR A 46 4.80 -13.21 3.76
N ALA A 47 6.08 -13.55 3.55
CA ALA A 47 7.18 -12.60 3.61
C ALA A 47 7.08 -11.50 2.52
N ALA A 48 6.73 -11.89 1.29
CA ALA A 48 6.53 -10.94 0.19
C ALA A 48 5.35 -9.99 0.48
N VAL A 49 4.27 -10.47 1.12
CA VAL A 49 3.14 -9.64 1.54
C VAL A 49 3.56 -8.58 2.56
N TYR A 50 4.33 -8.96 3.59
CA TYR A 50 4.81 -7.99 4.57
C TYR A 50 5.81 -6.99 3.98
N LEU A 51 6.66 -7.44 3.05
CA LEU A 51 7.56 -6.56 2.33
C LEU A 51 6.80 -5.56 1.46
N ALA A 52 5.77 -6.01 0.75
CA ALA A 52 4.88 -5.15 -0.03
C ALA A 52 4.22 -4.09 0.85
N LYS A 53 3.60 -4.51 1.97
CA LYS A 53 3.00 -3.59 2.95
C LYS A 53 3.99 -2.52 3.41
N ARG A 54 5.21 -2.91 3.78
CA ARG A 54 6.24 -1.97 4.24
C ARG A 54 6.63 -0.97 3.15
N ARG A 55 6.88 -1.44 1.92
CA ARG A 55 7.30 -0.60 0.78
C ARG A 55 6.23 0.43 0.41
N VAL A 56 4.98 -0.02 0.25
CA VAL A 56 3.87 0.88 -0.11
C VAL A 56 3.61 1.89 1.00
N THR A 57 3.64 1.47 2.27
CA THR A 57 3.46 2.38 3.42
C THR A 57 4.53 3.47 3.46
N ALA A 58 5.81 3.11 3.24
CA ALA A 58 6.90 4.08 3.23
C ALA A 58 6.75 5.09 2.08
N ARG A 59 6.43 4.62 0.87
CA ARG A 59 6.21 5.47 -0.29
C ARG A 59 4.99 6.39 -0.14
N LEU A 60 3.90 5.89 0.45
CA LEU A 60 2.70 6.69 0.77
C LEU A 60 3.02 7.83 1.74
N ARG A 61 3.78 7.56 2.80
CA ARG A 61 4.21 8.61 3.73
C ARG A 61 5.00 9.70 3.02
N GLN A 62 5.99 9.30 2.22
CA GLN A 62 6.78 10.26 1.42
C GLN A 62 5.90 11.08 0.48
N GLN A 63 4.90 10.47 -0.17
CA GLN A 63 4.02 11.20 -1.08
C GLN A 63 3.10 12.18 -0.34
N ILE A 64 2.59 11.78 0.82
CA ILE A 64 1.77 12.66 1.67
C ILE A 64 2.58 13.86 2.16
N ASP A 65 3.82 13.62 2.59
CA ASP A 65 4.70 14.70 3.05
C ASP A 65 5.04 15.67 1.92
N TYR A 66 5.29 15.16 0.70
CA TYR A 66 5.48 15.98 -0.50
C TYR A 66 4.25 16.85 -0.80
N LEU A 67 3.06 16.23 -0.89
CA LEU A 67 1.80 16.94 -1.20
C LEU A 67 1.37 17.93 -0.11
N ARG A 68 1.90 17.82 1.12
CA ARG A 68 1.66 18.77 2.21
C ARG A 68 2.59 19.98 2.16
N ALA A 69 3.75 19.84 1.52
CA ALA A 69 4.76 20.88 1.38
C ALA A 69 4.59 21.72 0.10
N GLU A 70 3.77 21.23 -0.84
CA GLU A 70 3.27 21.94 -2.03
C GLU A 70 2.09 22.85 -1.69
#